data_AF-A0A2I0QKB7-F1
#
_entry.id   AF-A0A2I0QKB7-F1
#
_cell.length_a   1.000
_cell.length_b   1.000
_cell.length_c   1.000
_cell.angle_alpha   90.00
_cell.angle_beta   90.00
_cell.angle_gamma   90.00
#
_symmetry.space_group_name_H-M   'P 1'
#
loop_
_entity.id
_entity.type
_entity.pdbx_description
1 polymer ?
#
loop_
_entity_poly.entity_id
_entity_poly.type
_entity_poly.pdbx_seq_one_letter_code
_entity_poly.pdbx_strand_id
1 'polypeptide(L)'
;MKSQILRYPRLDEVLTVEETIREHSGEFKKKELWKRLPEKVLYQKYCRIIDYLSDTQKTAIDGEGKIGWIWNPELVKKYLKKPELIIR
;
A
#
# COMPACT_ATOMS: atom_id res chain seq x y z
N MET A 1 21.41 24.24 -5.81
CA MET A 1 20.54 23.33 -5.04
C MET A 1 20.69 21.95 -5.63
N LYS A 2 21.14 20.93 -4.87
CA LYS A 2 21.28 19.57 -5.39
C LYS A 2 19.87 19.04 -5.67
N SER A 3 19.48 18.94 -6.93
CA SER A 3 18.29 18.20 -7.34
C SER A 3 18.46 16.78 -6.81
N GLN A 4 17.77 16.44 -5.71
CA GLN A 4 17.68 15.05 -5.27
C GLN A 4 17.13 14.30 -6.48
N ILE A 5 17.96 13.45 -7.09
CA ILE A 5 17.52 12.58 -8.18
C ILE A 5 16.37 11.77 -7.60
N LEU A 6 15.13 12.19 -7.91
CA LEU A 6 13.92 11.51 -7.51
C LEU A 6 13.91 10.18 -8.26
N ARG A 7 14.54 9.18 -7.66
CA ARG A 7 14.40 7.79 -8.08
C ARG A 7 12.97 7.38 -7.77
N TYR A 8 12.13 7.51 -8.78
CA TYR A 8 10.78 6.97 -8.74
C TYR A 8 10.85 5.44 -8.71
N PRO A 9 9.96 4.80 -7.93
CA PRO A 9 9.81 3.36 -7.99
C PRO A 9 9.36 2.94 -9.39
N ARG A 10 9.90 1.83 -9.88
CA ARG A 10 9.38 1.20 -11.11
C ARG A 10 8.03 0.54 -10.81
N LEU A 11 7.20 0.38 -11.84
CA LEU A 11 5.90 -0.30 -11.72
C LEU A 11 6.04 -1.70 -11.10
N ASP A 12 7.04 -2.45 -11.54
CA ASP A 12 7.34 -3.80 -11.06
C ASP A 12 7.61 -3.85 -9.53
N GLU A 13 8.35 -2.85 -9.02
CA GLU A 13 8.61 -2.72 -7.58
C GLU A 13 7.34 -2.36 -6.80
N VAL A 14 6.47 -1.52 -7.39
CA VAL A 14 5.17 -1.19 -6.80
C VAL A 14 4.30 -2.44 -6.71
N LEU A 15 4.23 -3.23 -7.79
CA LEU A 15 3.44 -4.47 -7.85
C LEU A 15 3.93 -5.49 -6.83
N THR A 16 5.24 -5.70 -6.75
CA THR A 16 5.87 -6.62 -5.78
C THR A 16 5.52 -6.24 -4.34
N VAL A 17 5.62 -4.94 -4.01
CA VAL A 17 5.27 -4.44 -2.67
C VAL A 17 3.76 -4.57 -2.41
N GLU A 18 2.93 -4.26 -3.41
CA GLU A 18 1.47 -4.37 -3.29
C GLU A 18 1.03 -5.82 -3.00
N GLU A 19 1.63 -6.78 -3.69
CA GLU A 19 1.38 -8.21 -3.50
C GLU A 19 1.85 -8.68 -2.12
N THR A 20 3.06 -8.30 -1.71
CA THR A 20 3.59 -8.64 -0.38
C THR A 20 2.69 -8.10 0.75
N ILE A 21 2.15 -6.88 0.61
CA ILE A 21 1.21 -6.30 1.58
C ILE A 21 -0.13 -7.04 1.58
N ARG A 22 -0.59 -7.48 0.41
CA ARG A 22 -1.83 -8.25 0.28
C ARG A 22 -1.72 -9.61 0.95
N GLU A 23 -0.59 -10.30 0.77
CA GLU A 23 -0.32 -11.60 1.38
C GLU A 23 -0.13 -11.52 2.91
N HIS A 24 0.57 -10.49 3.38
CA HIS A 24 0.88 -10.29 4.80
C HIS A 24 0.06 -9.18 5.46
N SER A 25 -1.17 -8.99 4.99
CA SER A 25 -2.05 -7.90 5.42
C SER A 25 -2.27 -7.91 6.94
N GLY A 26 -1.80 -6.86 7.62
CA GLY A 26 -2.01 -6.68 9.06
C GLY A 26 -1.04 -7.46 9.94
N GLU A 27 -0.08 -8.18 9.37
CA GLU A 27 0.87 -8.99 10.14
C GLU A 27 2.14 -8.22 10.53
N PHE A 28 2.65 -7.35 9.64
CA PHE A 28 3.99 -6.77 9.79
C PHE A 28 4.01 -5.24 9.76
N LYS A 29 5.02 -4.67 10.44
CA LYS A 29 5.36 -3.24 10.40
C LYS A 29 6.13 -2.89 9.13
N LYS A 30 6.20 -1.60 8.75
CA LYS A 30 6.99 -1.08 7.60
C LYS A 30 8.36 -1.75 7.43
N LYS A 31 9.16 -1.82 8.50
CA LYS A 31 10.53 -2.39 8.44
C LYS A 31 10.55 -3.91 8.29
N GLU A 32 9.60 -4.61 8.89
CA GLU A 32 9.52 -6.07 8.85
C GLU A 32 9.05 -6.54 7.48
N LEU A 33 8.05 -5.87 6.92
CA LEU A 33 7.56 -6.13 5.58
C LEU A 33 8.64 -5.86 4.53
N TRP A 34 9.44 -4.79 4.71
CA TRP A 34 10.59 -4.51 3.84
C TRP A 34 11.65 -5.64 3.83
N LYS A 35 11.88 -6.31 4.98
CA LYS A 35 12.82 -7.44 5.05
C LYS A 35 12.31 -8.71 4.37
N ARG A 36 10.99 -8.84 4.22
CA ARG A 36 10.32 -10.01 3.61
C ARG A 36 10.10 -9.87 2.11
N LEU A 37 10.35 -8.69 1.55
CA LEU A 37 10.25 -8.49 0.11
C LEU A 37 11.14 -9.50 -0.63
N PRO A 38 10.61 -10.16 -1.68
CA PRO A 38 11.38 -11.13 -2.46
C PRO A 38 12.56 -10.46 -3.18
N GLU A 39 12.42 -9.18 -3.52
CA GLU A 39 13.46 -8.40 -4.18
C GLU A 39 13.95 -7.25 -3.28
N LYS A 40 15.27 -6.98 -3.32
CA LYS A 40 15.88 -5.89 -2.54
C LYS A 40 15.55 -4.53 -3.14
N VAL A 41 14.34 -4.05 -2.85
CA VAL A 41 13.92 -2.67 -3.13
C VAL A 41 14.65 -1.72 -2.18
N LEU A 42 15.22 -0.64 -2.72
CA LEU A 42 15.81 0.42 -1.91
C LEU A 42 14.79 0.97 -0.91
N TYR A 43 15.16 1.07 0.37
CA TYR A 43 14.25 1.50 1.43
C TYR A 43 13.54 2.84 1.14
N GLN A 44 14.23 3.79 0.50
CA GLN A 44 13.62 5.07 0.09
C GLN A 44 12.51 4.90 -0.96
N LYS A 45 12.67 3.96 -1.92
CA LYS A 45 11.64 3.63 -2.90
C LYS A 45 10.48 2.92 -2.22
N TYR A 46 10.78 1.96 -1.34
CA TYR A 46 9.77 1.27 -0.53
C TYR A 46 8.90 2.26 0.26
N CYS A 47 9.49 3.22 0.97
CA CYS A 47 8.72 4.23 1.69
C CYS A 47 7.77 5.01 0.77
N ARG A 48 8.26 5.48 -0.39
CA ARG A 48 7.41 6.15 -1.39
C ARG A 48 6.26 5.28 -1.88
N ILE A 49 6.49 3.99 -2.10
CA ILE A 49 5.43 3.06 -2.51
C ILE A 49 4.38 2.95 -1.41
N ILE A 50 4.78 2.80 -0.14
CA ILE A 50 3.82 2.75 0.97
C ILE A 50 3.06 4.07 1.10
N ASP A 51 3.75 5.21 0.99
CA ASP A 51 3.08 6.52 1.07
C ASP A 51 2.08 6.69 -0.08
N TYR A 52 2.41 6.25 -1.30
CA TYR A 52 1.49 6.21 -2.44
C TYR A 52 0.28 5.29 -2.22
N LEU A 53 0.49 4.09 -1.68
CA LEU A 53 -0.59 3.15 -1.36
C LEU A 53 -1.48 3.63 -0.21
N SER A 54 -0.90 4.36 0.74
CA SER A 54 -1.64 4.98 1.84
C SER A 54 -2.47 6.17 1.35
N ASP A 55 -1.92 7.00 0.46
CA ASP A 55 -2.62 8.15 -0.13
C ASP A 55 -3.84 7.71 -0.96
N THR A 56 -3.68 6.60 -1.70
CA THR A 56 -4.78 5.95 -2.44
C THR A 56 -5.76 5.16 -1.56
N GLN A 57 -5.60 5.21 -0.23
CA GLN A 57 -6.42 4.48 0.76
C GLN A 57 -6.49 2.96 0.49
N LYS A 58 -5.48 2.42 -0.19
CA LYS A 58 -5.37 0.98 -0.45
C LYS A 58 -4.86 0.23 0.76
N THR A 59 -3.98 0.88 1.52
CA THR A 59 -3.34 0.34 2.71
C THR A 59 -3.58 1.25 3.90
N ALA A 60 -3.79 0.66 5.08
CA ALA A 60 -3.87 1.38 6.35
C ALA A 60 -2.74 0.93 7.28
N ILE A 61 -2.38 1.81 8.21
CA ILE A 61 -1.45 1.51 9.29
C ILE A 61 -2.25 1.43 10.58
N ASP A 62 -2.17 0.28 11.25
CA ASP A 62 -2.83 0.04 12.52
C ASP A 62 -2.15 0.81 13.67
N GLY A 63 -2.81 0.95 14.82
CA GLY A 63 -2.26 1.63 16.01
C GLY A 63 -0.94 1.04 16.51
N GLU A 64 -0.69 -0.25 16.25
CA GLU A 64 0.60 -0.90 16.55
C GLU A 64 1.70 -0.66 15.49
N GLY A 65 1.38 0.02 14.40
CA GLY A 65 2.27 0.32 13.28
C GLY A 65 2.34 -0.78 12.22
N LYS A 66 1.38 -1.72 12.20
CA LYS A 66 1.28 -2.80 11.21
C LYS A 66 0.59 -2.30 9.94
N ILE A 67 1.10 -2.69 8.77
CA ILE A 67 0.49 -2.31 7.48
C ILE A 67 -0.52 -3.39 7.10
N GLY A 68 -1.77 -2.98 6.89
CA GLY A 68 -2.84 -3.82 6.36
C GLY A 68 -3.31 -3.35 4.99
N TRP A 69 -3.62 -4.30 4.12
CA TRP A 69 -4.39 -4.05 2.91
C TRP A 69 -5.87 -3.93 3.27
N ILE A 70 -6.47 -2.77 3.01
CA ILE A 70 -7.87 -2.48 3.35
C ILE A 70 -8.77 -2.36 2.11
N TRP A 71 -8.18 -2.26 0.92
CA TRP A 71 -8.96 -2.09 -0.31
C TRP A 71 -9.67 -3.38 -0.71
N ASN A 72 -11.00 -3.35 -0.64
CA ASN A 72 -11.85 -4.44 -1.07
C ASN A 72 -12.83 -3.97 -2.18
N PRO A 73 -12.52 -4.22 -3.46
CA PRO A 73 -13.36 -3.76 -4.57
C PRO A 73 -14.73 -4.45 -4.62
N GLU A 74 -14.86 -5.67 -4.08
CA GLU A 74 -16.13 -6.41 -4.02
C GLU A 74 -17.13 -5.74 -3.08
N LEU A 75 -16.65 -5.30 -1.90
CA LEU A 75 -17.47 -4.54 -0.95
C LEU A 75 -17.92 -3.21 -1.56
N VAL A 76 -17.02 -2.48 -2.19
CA VAL A 76 -17.34 -1.20 -2.85
C VAL A 76 -18.45 -1.39 -3.90
N LYS A 77 -18.32 -2.41 -4.77
CA LYS A 77 -19.37 -2.75 -5.75
C LYS A 77 -20.70 -3.11 -5.09
N LYS A 78 -20.66 -3.84 -3.97
CA LYS A 78 -21.87 -4.23 -3.22
C LYS A 78 -22.60 -3.01 -2.66
N TYR A 79 -21.86 -2.04 -2.10
CA TYR A 79 -22.46 -0.84 -1.53
C TYR A 79 -22.90 0.18 -2.59
N LEU A 80 -22.17 0.31 -3.70
CA LEU A 80 -22.59 1.16 -4.84
C LEU A 80 -23.91 0.71 -5.47
N LYS A 81 -24.23 -0.59 -5.42
CA LYS A 81 -25.51 -1.13 -5.91
C LYS A 81 -26.69 -0.81 -5.00
N LYS A 82 -26.46 -0.32 -3.78
CA LYS A 82 -27.52 0.02 -2.83
C LYS A 82 -27.89 1.49 -2.97
N PRO A 83 -29.03 1.83 -3.60
CA PRO A 83 -29.42 3.21 -3.84
C PRO A 83 -29.70 3.99 -2.54
N GLU A 84 -30.04 3.29 -1.46
CA GLU A 84 -30.27 3.85 -0.11
C GLU A 84 -29.00 4.45 0.54
N LEU A 85 -27.80 4.10 0.06
CA LEU A 85 -26.52 4.60 0.57
C LEU A 85 -25.94 5.73 -0.31
N ILE A 86 -26.60 6.04 -1.43
CA ILE A 86 -26.16 7.11 -2.34
C ILE A 86 -26.70 8.43 -1.81
N ILE A 87 -25.82 9.23 -1.20
CA ILE A 87 -26.11 10.62 -0.85
C ILE A 87 -26.08 11.42 -2.15
N ARG A 88 -27.23 11.98 -2.53
CA ARG A 88 -27.39 12.87 -3.69
C ARG A 88 -27.13 14.33 -3.31
#